data_AF-A0A6G4ZU81-F1
#
_entry.id   AF-A0A6G4ZU81-F1
#
_cell.length_a   1.000
_cell.length_b   1.000
_cell.length_c   1.000
_cell.angle_alpha   90.00
_cell.angle_beta   90.00
_cell.angle_gamma   90.00
#
_symmetry.space_group_name_H-M   'P 1'
#
loop_
_entity.id
_entity.type
_entity.pdbx_description
1 polymer ?
#
loop_
_entity_poly.entity_id
_entity_poly.type
_entity_poly.pdbx_seq_one_letter_code
_entity_poly.pdbx_strand_id
1 'polypeptide(L)'
;PETLNGLSGMGDLCVTCLSTLSRNYRFGRYLAEGLTPEEAREKIGMVVEGIYTCVSARQLGQKHQIPVPITEGVYAIIYEGLNPKDAVKSLLQRAIKEEHL
;
A
#
# COMPACT_ATOMS: atom_id res chain seq x y z
N PRO A 1 12.79 16.50 -6.38
CA PRO A 1 12.16 15.77 -7.51
C PRO A 1 13.08 14.70 -8.12
N GLU A 2 14.36 15.01 -8.35
CA GLU A 2 15.30 14.13 -9.04
C GLU A 2 15.46 12.74 -8.41
N THR A 3 15.58 12.65 -7.07
CA THR A 3 15.65 11.35 -6.37
C THR A 3 14.36 10.54 -6.49
N LEU A 4 13.19 11.19 -6.39
CA LEU A 4 11.89 10.52 -6.53
C LEU A 4 11.66 10.02 -7.96
N ASN A 5 12.10 10.79 -8.96
CA ASN A 5 11.99 10.42 -10.37
C ASN A 5 13.09 9.44 -10.83
N GLY A 6 14.13 9.24 -10.02
CA GLY A 6 15.26 8.36 -10.30
C GLY A 6 15.03 6.90 -9.91
N LEU A 7 16.10 6.11 -9.98
CA LEU A 7 16.08 4.66 -9.69
C LEU A 7 15.65 4.34 -8.27
N SER A 8 16.04 5.16 -7.28
CA SER A 8 15.70 4.94 -5.88
C SER A 8 14.24 5.31 -5.53
N GLY A 9 13.55 6.05 -6.40
CA GLY A 9 12.14 6.39 -6.22
C GLY A 9 11.25 5.60 -7.17
N MET A 10 11.10 6.11 -8.39
CA MET A 10 10.23 5.52 -9.41
C MET A 10 10.72 4.14 -9.87
N GLY A 11 12.03 3.94 -9.99
CA GLY A 11 12.59 2.64 -10.35
C GLY A 11 12.24 1.56 -9.32
N ASP A 12 12.54 1.83 -8.05
CA ASP A 12 12.28 0.92 -6.93
C ASP A 12 10.77 0.68 -6.73
N LEU A 13 9.95 1.73 -6.87
CA LEU A 13 8.49 1.62 -6.83
C LEU A 13 7.97 0.67 -7.91
N CYS A 14 8.36 0.89 -9.17
CA CYS A 14 7.90 0.08 -10.29
C CYS A 14 8.29 -1.39 -10.12
N VAL A 15 9.56 -1.68 -9.79
CA VAL A 15 10.00 -3.07 -9.61
C VAL A 15 9.31 -3.73 -8.42
N THR A 16 9.12 -3.01 -7.31
CA THR A 16 8.48 -3.57 -6.11
C THR A 16 6.99 -3.80 -6.31
N CYS A 17 6.30 -2.93 -7.06
CA CYS A 17 4.86 -3.03 -7.32
C CYS A 17 4.50 -3.99 -8.47
N LEU A 18 5.43 -4.28 -9.40
CA LEU A 18 5.13 -5.10 -10.57
C LEU A 18 5.79 -6.48 -10.54
N SER A 19 6.73 -6.73 -9.62
CA SER A 19 7.44 -8.01 -9.54
C SER A 19 6.72 -9.02 -8.66
N THR A 20 6.53 -10.24 -9.16
CA THR A 20 6.06 -11.39 -8.38
C THR A 20 7.07 -11.85 -7.32
N LEU A 21 8.32 -11.41 -7.38
CA LEU A 21 9.34 -11.70 -6.37
C LEU A 21 9.16 -10.83 -5.12
N SER A 22 8.57 -9.63 -5.27
CA SER A 22 8.31 -8.70 -4.17
C SER A 22 7.41 -9.34 -3.12
N ARG A 23 7.86 -9.34 -1.86
CA ARG A 23 7.08 -9.84 -0.72
C ARG A 23 5.84 -8.97 -0.49
N ASN A 24 5.97 -7.64 -0.67
CA ASN A 24 4.85 -6.71 -0.55
C ASN A 24 3.81 -6.95 -1.65
N TYR A 25 4.24 -7.18 -2.89
CA TYR A 25 3.33 -7.49 -3.98
C TYR A 25 2.58 -8.79 -3.74
N ARG A 26 3.29 -9.87 -3.40
CA ARG A 26 2.68 -11.17 -3.10
C ARG A 26 1.70 -11.09 -1.93
N PHE A 27 2.03 -10.33 -0.88
CA PHE A 27 1.12 -10.09 0.24
C PHE A 27 -0.18 -9.44 -0.22
N GLY A 28 -0.11 -8.33 -0.96
CA GLY A 28 -1.29 -7.66 -1.50
C GLY A 28 -2.12 -8.56 -2.41
N ARG A 29 -1.47 -9.42 -3.22
CA ARG A 29 -2.18 -10.42 -4.05
C ARG A 29 -2.94 -11.44 -3.22
N TYR A 30 -2.36 -11.98 -2.15
CA TYR A 30 -3.06 -12.92 -1.27
C TYR A 30 -4.27 -12.28 -0.58
N LEU A 31 -4.15 -11.03 -0.15
CA LEU A 31 -5.30 -10.29 0.36
C LEU A 31 -6.41 -10.15 -0.70
N ALA A 32 -6.04 -9.87 -1.95
CA ALA A 32 -6.99 -9.79 -3.06
C ALA A 32 -7.63 -11.16 -3.41
N GLU A 33 -6.91 -12.25 -3.18
CA GLU A 33 -7.40 -13.63 -3.30
C GLU A 33 -8.30 -14.06 -2.12
N GLY A 34 -8.44 -13.21 -1.09
CA GLY A 34 -9.35 -13.41 0.03
C GLY A 34 -8.70 -13.98 1.29
N LEU A 35 -7.38 -14.11 1.34
CA LEU A 35 -6.67 -14.51 2.56
C LEU A 35 -6.71 -13.38 3.58
N THR A 36 -6.75 -13.75 4.85
CA THR A 36 -6.53 -12.83 5.97
C THR A 36 -5.08 -12.32 6.00
N PRO A 37 -4.80 -11.16 6.61
CA PRO A 37 -3.43 -10.68 6.82
C PRO A 37 -2.52 -11.71 7.50
N GLU A 38 -3.05 -12.46 8.45
CA GLU A 38 -2.34 -13.51 9.18
C GLU A 38 -1.95 -14.67 8.26
N GLU A 39 -2.91 -15.22 7.51
CA GLU A 39 -2.67 -16.31 6.55
C GLU A 39 -1.70 -15.89 5.44
N ALA A 40 -1.86 -14.68 4.91
CA ALA A 40 -0.98 -14.14 3.88
C ALA A 40 0.46 -13.99 4.41
N ARG A 41 0.63 -13.56 5.67
CA ARG A 41 1.95 -13.44 6.30
C ARG A 41 2.60 -14.80 6.52
N GLU A 42 1.84 -15.78 7.01
CA GLU A 42 2.33 -17.15 7.20
C GLU A 42 2.76 -17.76 5.87
N LYS A 43 1.95 -17.61 4.82
CA LYS A 43 2.24 -18.12 3.47
C LYS A 43 3.49 -17.52 2.84
N ILE A 44 3.82 -16.27 3.14
CA ILE A 44 5.05 -15.62 2.65
C ILE A 44 6.28 -16.14 3.40
N GLY A 45 6.15 -16.50 4.68
CA GLY A 45 7.24 -17.03 5.51
C GLY A 45 8.40 -16.06 5.75
N MET A 46 8.21 -14.78 5.43
CA MET A 46 9.22 -13.72 5.55
C MET A 46 8.57 -12.41 6.02
N VAL A 47 9.38 -11.50 6.56
CA VAL A 47 8.91 -10.16 6.92
C VAL A 47 8.41 -9.40 5.69
N VAL A 48 7.17 -8.90 5.77
CA VAL A 48 6.56 -7.99 4.79
C VAL A 48 6.63 -6.59 5.35
N GLU A 49 7.55 -5.80 4.81
CA GLU A 49 7.95 -4.49 5.33
C GLU A 49 6.79 -3.49 5.28
N GLY A 50 5.98 -3.56 4.20
CA GLY A 50 4.82 -2.70 3.98
C GLY A 50 3.75 -2.78 5.08
N ILE A 51 3.64 -3.92 5.77
CA ILE A 51 2.70 -4.09 6.91
C ILE A 51 3.02 -3.08 8.00
N TYR A 52 4.30 -2.94 8.35
CA TYR A 52 4.73 -2.02 9.42
C TYR A 52 4.87 -0.59 8.89
N THR A 53 5.44 -0.42 7.70
CA THR A 53 5.68 0.90 7.11
C THR A 53 4.38 1.66 6.87
N CYS A 54 3.27 0.99 6.54
CA CYS A 54 1.98 1.68 6.37
C CYS A 54 1.49 2.36 7.66
N VAL A 55 1.76 1.78 8.83
CA VAL A 55 1.41 2.38 10.13
C VAL A 55 2.20 3.66 10.34
N SER A 56 3.52 3.60 10.16
CA SER A 56 4.41 4.77 10.31
C SER A 56 4.08 5.87 9.30
N ALA A 57 3.83 5.51 8.03
CA ALA A 57 3.48 6.47 6.98
C ALA A 57 2.13 7.14 7.27
N ARG A 58 1.13 6.39 7.76
CA ARG A 58 -0.16 6.93 8.20
C ARG A 58 0.01 7.94 9.33
N GLN A 59 0.75 7.57 10.36
CA GLN A 59 1.02 8.45 11.51
C GLN A 59 1.74 9.73 11.08
N LEU A 60 2.70 9.63 10.16
CA LEU A 60 3.41 10.79 9.63
C LEU A 60 2.48 11.70 8.82
N GLY A 61 1.61 11.11 7.98
CA GLY A 61 0.58 11.85 7.25
C GLY A 61 -0.34 12.63 8.19
N GLN A 62 -0.84 11.99 9.25
CA GLN A 62 -1.67 12.64 10.28
C GLN A 62 -0.93 13.77 10.99
N LYS A 63 0.31 13.52 11.43
CA LYS A 63 1.15 14.52 12.12
C LYS A 63 1.36 15.78 11.28
N HIS A 64 1.60 15.60 9.98
CA HIS A 64 1.88 16.70 9.06
C HIS A 64 0.64 17.20 8.30
N GLN A 65 -0.55 16.68 8.61
CA GLN A 65 -1.80 16.99 7.92
C GLN A 65 -1.71 16.76 6.39
N ILE A 66 -0.93 15.75 5.98
CA ILE A 66 -0.75 15.34 4.58
C ILE A 66 -1.71 14.17 4.30
N PRO A 67 -2.63 14.30 3.34
CA PRO A 67 -3.50 13.19 2.94
C PRO A 67 -2.68 12.03 2.34
N VAL A 68 -2.80 10.83 2.92
CA VAL A 68 -2.16 9.60 2.45
C VAL A 68 -3.19 8.50 2.13
N PRO A 69 -4.13 8.75 1.20
CA PRO A 69 -5.33 7.94 1.02
C PRO A 69 -5.07 6.48 0.65
N ILE A 70 -4.01 6.21 -0.13
CA ILE A 70 -3.62 4.83 -0.46
C ILE A 70 -3.12 4.12 0.82
N THR A 71 -2.30 4.79 1.62
CA THR A 71 -1.81 4.27 2.91
C THR A 71 -2.95 4.03 3.90
N GLU A 72 -3.94 4.92 3.97
CA GLU A 72 -5.14 4.73 4.79
C GLU A 72 -5.93 3.49 4.35
N GLY A 73 -6.13 3.31 3.05
CA GLY A 73 -6.80 2.11 2.52
C GLY A 73 -6.05 0.82 2.83
N VAL A 74 -4.72 0.82 2.66
CA VAL A 74 -3.87 -0.32 3.03
C VAL A 74 -3.95 -0.62 4.53
N TYR A 75 -3.89 0.41 5.37
CA TYR A 75 -4.03 0.26 6.82
C TYR A 75 -5.39 -0.35 7.19
N ALA A 76 -6.49 0.16 6.63
CA ALA A 76 -7.83 -0.33 6.90
C ALA A 76 -8.01 -1.80 6.49
N ILE A 77 -7.44 -2.21 5.35
CA ILE A 77 -7.47 -3.61 4.92
C ILE A 77 -6.72 -4.51 5.92
N ILE A 78 -5.51 -4.11 6.32
CA ILE A 78 -4.62 -4.94 7.13
C ILE A 78 -5.06 -5.00 8.60
N TYR A 79 -5.51 -3.88 9.16
CA TYR A 79 -5.70 -3.74 10.61
C TYR A 79 -7.16 -3.53 11.02
N GLU A 80 -8.05 -3.13 10.10
CA GLU A 80 -9.46 -2.84 10.41
C GLU A 80 -10.41 -3.82 9.69
N GLY A 81 -9.87 -4.79 8.94
CA GLY A 81 -10.65 -5.82 8.24
C GLY A 81 -11.48 -5.30 7.06
N LEU A 82 -11.13 -4.13 6.51
CA LEU A 82 -11.82 -3.57 5.35
C LEU A 82 -11.63 -4.49 4.13
N ASN A 83 -12.72 -4.79 3.43
CA ASN A 83 -12.63 -5.57 2.19
C ASN A 83 -11.80 -4.80 1.14
N PRO A 84 -10.80 -5.42 0.47
CA PRO A 84 -9.99 -4.75 -0.54
C PRO A 84 -10.79 -4.10 -1.68
N LYS A 85 -11.93 -4.69 -2.08
CA LYS A 85 -12.80 -4.12 -3.11
C LYS A 85 -13.47 -2.83 -2.64
N ASP A 86 -13.88 -2.78 -1.38
CA ASP A 86 -14.50 -1.59 -0.79
C ASP A 86 -13.48 -0.46 -0.58
N ALA A 87 -12.23 -0.80 -0.22
CA ALA A 87 -11.13 0.15 -0.16
C ALA A 87 -10.86 0.79 -1.53
N VAL A 88 -10.77 -0.01 -2.60
CA VAL A 88 -10.59 0.48 -3.97
C VAL A 88 -11.78 1.34 -4.40
N LYS A 89 -13.02 0.89 -4.13
CA LYS A 89 -14.23 1.67 -4.44
C LYS A 89 -14.18 3.05 -3.77
N SER A 90 -13.81 3.10 -2.50
CA SER A 90 -13.68 4.35 -1.75
C SER A 90 -12.60 5.27 -2.33
N LEU A 91 -11.48 4.71 -2.79
CA LEU A 91 -10.41 5.47 -3.44
C LEU A 91 -10.87 6.08 -4.78
N LEU A 92 -11.62 5.33 -5.58
CA LEU A 92 -12.12 5.76 -6.89
C LEU A 92 -13.27 6.78 -6.80
N GLN A 93 -13.98 6.82 -5.67
CA GLN A 93 -15.06 7.78 -5.41
C GLN A 93 -14.57 9.16 -4.93
N ARG A 94 -13.26 9.32 -4.69
CA ARG A 94 -12.69 10.60 -4.28
C ARG A 94 -12.89 11.64 -5.39
N ALA A 95 -13.08 12.89 -4.97
CA ALA A 95 -13.15 14.01 -5.91
C ALA A 95 -11.90 14.04 -6.79
N ILE A 96 -12.12 14.14 -8.10
CA ILE A 96 -11.06 14.33 -9.08
C ILE A 96 -10.32 15.62 -8.72
N LYS A 97 -9.00 15.54 -8.62
CA LYS A 97 -8.12 16.69 -8.45
C LYS A 97 -7.39 16.93 -9.77
N GLU A 98 -7.00 18.18 -10.02
CA GLU A 98 -6.11 18.47 -11.14
C GLU A 98 -4.79 17.74 -10.96
N GLU A 99 -4.30 17.14 -12.03
CA GLU A 99 -2.96 16.57 -12.08
C GLU A 99 -1.98 17.70 -12.40
N HIS A 100 -1.04 17.95 -11.49
CA HIS A 100 0.02 18.92 -11.69
C HIS A 100 1.21 18.18 -12.31
N LEU A 101 1.38 18.32 -13.64
CA LEU A 101 2.55 17.80 -14.37
C LEU A 101 3.77 18.72 -14.20
#